data_AF-X1F943-F1
#
_entry.id   AF-X1F943-F1
#
_cell.length_a   1.000
_cell.length_b   1.000
_cell.length_c   1.000
_cell.angle_alpha   90.00
_cell.angle_beta   90.00
_cell.angle_gamma   90.00
#
_symmetry.space_group_name_H-M   'P 1'
#
loop_
_entity.id
_entity.type
_entity.pdbx_description
1 polymer ?
#
loop_
_entity_poly.entity_id
_entity_poly.type
_entity_poly.pdbx_seq_one_letter_code
_entity_poly.pdbx_strand_id
1 'polypeptide(L)' 'MDQRLLELLKKSYSYLNMVILNEYLLKLETMGAIYLQKITKTKRMITLQKNKKVLNKEVLENLS' A
#
# COMPACT_ATOMS: atom_id res chain seq x y z
N MET A 1 4.59 6.60 11.56
CA MET A 1 4.37 5.68 10.42
C MET A 1 3.11 4.92 10.71
N ASP A 2 2.20 4.85 9.74
CA ASP A 2 0.75 4.84 9.90
C ASP A 2 0.16 3.64 10.66
N GLN A 3 0.31 3.66 11.99
CA GLN A 3 -0.25 2.67 12.92
C GLN A 3 -1.75 2.48 12.72
N ARG A 4 -2.47 3.56 12.39
CA ARG A 4 -3.91 3.52 12.09
C ARG A 4 -4.24 2.70 10.85
N LEU A 5 -3.41 2.74 9.80
CA LEU A 5 -3.60 1.91 8.60
C LEU A 5 -3.37 0.44 8.92
N LEU A 6 -2.33 0.14 9.70
CA LEU A 6 -2.05 -1.21 10.17
C LEU A 6 -3.20 -1.75 11.03
N GLU A 7 -3.73 -0.95 11.95
CA GLU A 7 -4.87 -1.34 12.80
C GLU A 7 -6.14 -1.61 11.99
N LEU A 8 -6.40 -0.82 10.95
CA LEU A 8 -7.53 -1.06 10.04
C LEU A 8 -7.35 -2.36 9.27
N LEU A 9 -6.16 -2.59 8.70
CA LEU A 9 -5.88 -3.79 7.91
C LEU A 9 -5.81 -5.05 8.77
N LYS A 10 -5.34 -4.95 10.02
CA LYS A 10 -5.31 -6.08 10.97
C LYS A 10 -6.69 -6.66 11.27
N LYS A 11 -7.76 -5.89 11.11
CA LYS A 11 -9.14 -6.39 11.26
C LYS A 11 -9.50 -7.42 10.19
N SER A 12 -8.88 -7.34 9.01
CA SER A 12 -9.13 -8.26 7.89
C SER A 12 -7.97 -9.22 7.65
N TYR A 13 -6.75 -8.86 8.10
CA TYR A 13 -5.52 -9.62 7.88
C TYR A 13 -4.70 -9.68 9.19
N SER A 14 -4.95 -10.70 10.02
CA SER A 14 -4.35 -10.80 11.37
C SER A 14 -2.83 -11.00 11.36
N TYR A 15 -2.26 -11.52 10.27
CA TYR A 15 -0.82 -11.72 10.10
C TYR A 15 -0.05 -10.44 9.78
N LEU A 16 -0.76 -9.34 9.50
CA LEU A 16 -0.16 -8.12 8.99
C LEU A 16 0.56 -7.38 10.12
N ASN A 17 1.86 -7.14 9.93
CA ASN A 17 2.69 -6.36 10.84
C ASN A 17 3.29 -5.15 10.10
N MET A 18 3.99 -4.27 10.82
CA MET A 18 4.49 -3.03 10.25
C MET A 18 5.58 -3.24 9.18
N VAL A 19 6.35 -4.31 9.28
CA VAL A 19 7.38 -4.69 8.30
C VAL A 19 6.72 -5.13 7.00
N ILE A 20 5.77 -6.06 7.09
CA ILE A 20 4.99 -6.59 5.97
C ILE A 20 4.18 -5.47 5.30
N LEU A 21 3.56 -4.59 6.09
CA LEU A 21 2.81 -3.44 5.56
C LEU A 21 3.73 -2.52 4.74
N ASN A 22 4.94 -2.26 5.22
CA ASN A 22 5.90 -1.43 4.49
C ASN A 22 6.35 -2.10 3.20
N GLU A 23 6.61 -3.41 3.20
CA GLU A 23 6.94 -4.15 1.98
C GLU A 23 5.81 -4.07 0.95
N TYR A 24 4.56 -4.23 1.36
CA TYR A 24 3.42 -4.09 0.45
C TYR A 24 3.29 -2.67 -0.10
N LEU A 25 3.45 -1.64 0.74
CA LEU A 25 3.40 -0.25 0.28
C LEU A 25 4.52 0.05 -0.72
N LEU A 26 5.74 -0.45 -0.49
CA LEU A 26 6.86 -0.34 -1.45
C LEU A 26 6.59 -1.09 -2.76
N LYS A 27 6.02 -2.30 -2.69
CA LYS A 27 5.58 -3.05 -3.89
C LYS A 27 4.52 -2.27 -4.68
N LEU A 28 3.52 -1.72 -3.99
CA LEU A 28 2.48 -0.92 -4.65
C LEU A 28 3.04 0.36 -5.27
N GLU A 29 4.05 0.97 -4.64
CA GLU A 29 4.73 2.13 -5.22
C GLU A 29 5.54 1.77 -6.47
N THR A 30 6.30 0.67 -6.43
CA THR A 30 7.06 0.18 -7.59
C THR A 30 6.16 -0.29 -8.74
N MET A 31 4.96 -0.82 -8.43
CA MET A 31 3.93 -1.14 -9.42
C MET A 31 3.22 0.10 -9.98
N GLY A 32 3.56 1.30 -9.51
CA GLY A 32 2.92 2.55 -9.94
C GLY A 32 1.46 2.69 -9.48
N ALA A 33 1.03 1.88 -8.52
CA ALA A 33 -0.33 1.91 -7.97
C ALA A 33 -0.53 3.08 -7.00
N ILE A 34 0.49 3.34 -6.18
CA ILE A 34 0.51 4.43 -5.19
C ILE A 34 1.77 5.26 -5.33
N TYR A 35 1.77 6.43 -4.70
CA TYR A 35 2.95 7.27 -4.49
C TYR A 35 3.13 7.51 -2.99
N LEU A 36 4.30 7.19 -2.45
CA LEU A 36 4.63 7.40 -1.04
C LEU A 36 5.46 8.66 -0.88
N GLN A 37 4.83 9.75 -0.48
CA GLN A 37 5.55 11.00 -0.21
C GLN A 37 5.90 11.11 1.27
N LYS A 38 7.18 11.31 1.59
CA LYS A 38 7.60 11.63 2.96
C LYS A 38 7.28 13.09 3.27
N ILE A 39 6.41 13.32 4.26
CA ILE A 39 6.03 14.68 4.71
C ILE A 39 6.90 15.10 5.90
N THR A 40 7.16 14.18 6.84
CA THR A 40 8.07 14.42 7.98
C THR A 40 8.91 13.17 8.26
N LYS A 41 9.80 13.22 9.28
CA LYS A 41 10.56 12.03 9.73
C LYS A 41 9.66 10.83 10.05
N THR A 42 8.42 11.06 10.52
CA THR A 42 7.51 10.01 11.00
C THR A 42 6.22 9.88 10.19
N LYS A 43 5.89 10.86 9.33
CA LYS A 43 4.65 10.91 8.56
C LYS A 43 4.91 10.76 7.06
N ARG A 44 4.17 9.85 6.44
CA ARG A 44 4.15 9.65 4.99
C ARG A 44 2.73 9.90 4.50
N MET A 45 2.60 10.41 3.29
CA MET A 45 1.35 10.54 2.57
C MET A 45 1.31 9.47 1.50
N ILE A 46 0.18 8.77 1.42
CA ILE A 46 -0.06 7.73 0.42
C ILE A 46 -1.09 8.29 -0.56
N THR A 47 -0.70 8.45 -1.82
CA THR A 47 -1.58 8.94 -2.88
C THR A 47 -1.84 7.83 -3.88
N LEU A 48 -3.10 7.54 -4.18
CA LEU A 48 -3.47 6.60 -5.24
C LEU A 48 -3.19 7.24 -6.60
N GLN A 49 -2.46 6.55 -7.46
CA GLN A 49 -2.23 7.04 -8.82
C GLN A 49 -3.50 6.81 -9.67
N LYS A 50 -3.91 7.84 -10.41
CA LYS A 50 -5.09 7.77 -11.30
C LYS A 50 -4.90 6.82 -12.50
N ASN A 51 -3.73 6.24 -12.69
CA ASN A 51 -3.44 5.37 -13.82
C ASN A 51 -4.02 3.95 -13.58
N LYS A 52 -5.35 3.86 -13.66
CA LYS A 52 -6.15 2.63 -13.45
C LYS A 52 -5.80 1.48 -14.40
N LYS A 53 -5.08 1.73 -15.49
CA LYS A 53 -4.77 0.73 -16.52
C LYS A 53 -3.84 -0.39 -16.05
N VAL A 54 -2.93 -0.10 -15.11
CA VAL A 54 -1.95 -1.09 -14.61
C VAL A 54 -2.53 -1.87 -13.42
N LEU A 55 -3.14 -1.16 -12.47
CA LEU A 55 -3.76 -1.72 -11.28
C LEU A 55 -4.85 -2.78 -11.58
N ASN A 56 -5.68 -2.56 -12.59
CA ASN A 56 -6.79 -3.48 -12.89
C ASN A 56 -6.41 -4.69 -13.74
N LYS A 57 -5.25 -4.70 -14.41
CA LYS A 57 -4.89 -5.85 -15.26
C LYS A 57 -4.10 -6.87 -14.46
N GLU A 58 -2.96 -6.48 -13.89
CA GLU A 58 -2.09 -7.42 -13.20
C GLU A 58 -2.65 -7.89 -11.85
N VAL A 59 -3.34 -7.03 -11.09
CA VAL A 59 -3.92 -7.44 -9.79
C VAL A 59 -5.16 -8.32 -9.99
N LEU A 60 -5.94 -8.07 -11.03
CA LEU A 60 -7.17 -8.85 -11.31
C LEU A 60 -6.83 -10.21 -11.98
N GLU A 61 -5.80 -10.25 -12.82
CA GLU A 61 -5.31 -11.50 -13.43
C GLU A 61 -4.61 -12.43 -12.41
N ASN A 62 -4.01 -11.89 -11.34
CA ASN A 62 -3.44 -12.71 -10.26
C ASN A 62 -4.44 -13.10 -9.15
N LEU A 63 -5.68 -12.62 -9.24
CA LEU A 63 -6.78 -12.98 -8.33
C LEU A 63 -7.83 -13.92 -8.95
N SER A 64 -7.64 -14.34 -10.21
CA SER A 64 -8.51 -15.29 -10.92
C SER A 64 -7.95 -16.71 -10.89
#